data_AF-A0A3B1DKL1-F1
#
_entry.id   AF-A0A3B1DKL1-F1
#
_cell.length_a   1.000
_cell.length_b   1.000
_cell.length_c   1.000
_cell.angle_alpha   90.00
_cell.angle_beta   90.00
_cell.angle_gamma   90.00
#
_symmetry.space_group_name_H-M   'P 1'
#
loop_
_entity.id
_entity.type
_entity.pdbx_description
1 polymer ?
#
loop_
_entity_poly.entity_id
_entity_poly.type
_entity_poly.pdbx_seq_one_letter_code
_entity_poly.pdbx_strand_id
1 'polypeptide(L)'
;WMTAGVRAQTTGSIEAWGWNQYGQLDVPAPNTGFVAVAGGYWHSLGLRAEESCPADLNGDGVVNTQDFLAFLGAWSAGDPLADWNEDGDINTLDFLAYLTDWAAGCL
;
A
#
# COMPACT_ATOMS: atom_id res chain seq x y z
N TRP A 1 -3.24 -34.83 -2.82
CA TRP A 1 -3.08 -34.49 -4.24
C TRP A 1 -4.10 -33.40 -4.56
N MET A 2 -3.70 -32.14 -4.52
CA MET A 2 -4.37 -31.06 -5.27
C MET A 2 -3.32 -29.99 -5.53
N THR A 3 -3.08 -29.80 -6.83
CA THR A 3 -2.01 -29.02 -7.44
C THR A 3 -2.55 -27.62 -7.73
N ALA A 4 -2.88 -26.86 -6.69
CA ALA A 4 -3.26 -25.47 -6.87
C ALA A 4 -2.00 -24.61 -6.80
N GLY A 5 -1.52 -24.16 -7.96
CA GLY A 5 -0.50 -23.12 -8.01
C GLY A 5 -1.20 -21.77 -8.05
N VAL A 6 -0.78 -20.88 -7.17
CA VAL A 6 -1.17 -19.47 -7.21
C VAL A 6 0.10 -18.71 -7.57
N ARG A 7 0.03 -17.89 -8.62
CA ARG A 7 1.16 -17.07 -9.06
C ARG A 7 0.74 -15.61 -9.06
N ALA A 8 1.48 -14.78 -8.31
CA ALA A 8 1.50 -13.35 -8.52
C ALA A 8 2.26 -13.03 -9.82
N GLN A 9 1.62 -12.31 -10.73
CA GLN A 9 2.27 -11.79 -11.92
C GLN A 9 3.05 -10.52 -11.58
N THR A 10 4.02 -10.16 -12.42
CA THR A 10 4.72 -8.86 -12.34
C THR A 10 3.77 -7.67 -12.51
N THR A 11 2.57 -7.90 -13.06
CA THR A 11 1.49 -6.92 -13.21
C THR A 11 0.61 -6.80 -11.96
N GLY A 12 0.89 -7.55 -10.89
CA GLY A 12 0.10 -7.56 -9.66
C GLY A 12 -1.21 -8.33 -9.73
N SER A 13 -1.46 -9.09 -10.81
CA SER A 13 -2.61 -9.97 -10.94
C SER A 13 -2.30 -11.37 -10.43
N ILE A 14 -3.30 -12.04 -9.86
CA ILE A 14 -3.24 -13.43 -9.43
C ILE A 14 -3.82 -14.33 -10.53
N GLU A 15 -3.09 -15.36 -10.88
CA GLU A 15 -3.61 -16.51 -11.62
C GLU A 15 -3.67 -17.74 -10.71
N ALA A 16 -4.82 -18.40 -10.70
CA ALA A 16 -5.07 -19.62 -9.94
C ALA A 16 -5.51 -20.73 -10.90
N TRP A 17 -4.92 -21.93 -10.77
CA TRP A 17 -5.28 -23.11 -11.57
C TRP A 17 -5.41 -24.33 -10.66
N GLY A 18 -6.26 -25.30 -11.02
CA GLY A 18 -6.44 -26.53 -10.25
C GLY A 18 -7.91 -26.90 -10.01
N TRP A 19 -8.19 -27.52 -8.87
CA TRP A 19 -9.55 -27.94 -8.49
C TRP A 19 -10.38 -26.75 -8.02
N ASN A 20 -11.55 -26.52 -8.64
CA ASN A 20 -12.40 -25.33 -8.40
C ASN A 20 -13.85 -25.65 -8.02
N GLN A 21 -14.15 -26.80 -7.40
CA GLN A 21 -15.54 -27.15 -7.09
C GLN A 21 -16.25 -26.18 -6.14
N TYR A 22 -15.50 -25.40 -5.36
CA TYR A 22 -16.04 -24.44 -4.40
C TYR A 22 -15.64 -22.99 -4.71
N GLY A 23 -15.17 -22.69 -5.94
CA GLY A 23 -14.77 -21.33 -6.32
C GLY A 23 -13.42 -20.87 -5.74
N GLN A 24 -12.54 -21.81 -5.35
CA GLN A 24 -11.24 -21.48 -4.76
C GLN A 24 -10.26 -20.79 -5.73
N LEU A 25 -10.55 -20.85 -7.04
CA LEU A 25 -9.79 -20.15 -8.08
C LEU A 25 -10.43 -18.81 -8.48
N ASP A 26 -11.60 -18.47 -7.93
CA ASP A 26 -12.34 -17.28 -8.32
C ASP A 26 -11.75 -16.06 -7.61
N VAL A 27 -10.74 -15.45 -8.23
CA VAL A 27 -10.10 -14.24 -7.71
C VAL A 27 -11.07 -13.06 -7.82
N PRO A 28 -11.50 -12.44 -6.70
CA PRO A 28 -12.42 -11.32 -6.73
C PRO A 28 -11.77 -10.10 -7.42
N ALA A 29 -12.58 -9.37 -8.17
CA ALA A 29 -12.16 -8.09 -8.73
C ALA A 29 -12.09 -7.00 -7.63
N PRO A 30 -11.15 -6.05 -7.72
CA PRO A 30 -10.10 -5.93 -8.74
C PRO A 30 -8.92 -6.89 -8.50
N ASN A 31 -8.50 -7.61 -9.55
CA ASN A 31 -7.38 -8.56 -9.50
C ASN A 31 -6.05 -7.87 -9.85
N THR A 32 -5.63 -6.91 -9.02
CA THR A 32 -4.43 -6.09 -9.24
C THR A 32 -3.74 -5.76 -7.90
N GLY A 33 -2.45 -5.41 -7.94
CA GLY A 33 -1.67 -4.99 -6.77
C GLY A 33 -1.17 -6.12 -5.86
N PHE A 34 -1.32 -7.40 -6.24
CA PHE A 34 -0.85 -8.53 -5.44
C PHE A 34 0.65 -8.78 -5.60
N VAL A 35 1.38 -8.80 -4.49
CA VAL A 35 2.84 -9.01 -4.44
C VAL A 35 3.24 -10.37 -3.88
N ALA A 36 2.36 -11.05 -3.15
CA ALA A 36 2.59 -12.41 -2.72
C ALA A 36 1.29 -13.21 -2.64
N VAL A 37 1.41 -14.53 -2.71
CA VAL A 37 0.28 -15.46 -2.66
C VAL A 37 0.65 -16.71 -1.86
N ALA A 38 -0.30 -17.25 -1.11
CA ALA A 38 -0.15 -18.49 -0.35
C ALA A 38 -1.39 -19.37 -0.54
N GLY A 39 -1.16 -20.64 -0.87
CA GLY A 39 -2.21 -21.66 -0.96
C GLY A 39 -2.21 -22.55 0.28
N GLY A 40 -3.36 -22.62 0.97
CA GLY A 40 -3.64 -23.58 2.05
C GLY A 40 -4.55 -24.72 1.58
N TYR A 41 -4.81 -25.71 2.46
CA TYR A 41 -5.65 -26.87 2.13
C TYR A 41 -7.10 -26.52 1.76
N TRP A 42 -7.65 -25.44 2.33
CA TRP A 42 -9.05 -25.03 2.16
C TRP A 42 -9.21 -23.55 1.77
N HIS A 43 -8.12 -22.80 1.71
CA HIS A 43 -8.14 -21.36 1.47
C HIS A 43 -6.94 -20.91 0.63
N SER A 44 -7.10 -19.79 -0.07
CA SER A 44 -6.03 -19.09 -0.78
C SER A 44 -5.93 -17.67 -0.20
N LEU A 45 -4.71 -17.17 -0.02
CA LEU A 45 -4.43 -15.82 0.47
C LEU A 45 -3.59 -15.08 -0.57
N GLY A 46 -3.96 -13.83 -0.84
CA GLY A 46 -3.16 -12.88 -1.63
C GLY A 46 -2.75 -11.71 -0.75
N LEU A 47 -1.45 -11.42 -0.70
CA LEU A 47 -0.91 -10.19 -0.13
C LEU A 47 -0.94 -9.13 -1.23
N ARG A 48 -1.77 -8.12 -1.04
CA ARG A 48 -1.74 -6.90 -1.86
C ARG A 48 -0.67 -5.99 -1.27
N ALA A 49 0.23 -5.48 -2.12
CA ALA A 49 0.94 -4.28 -1.74
C ALA A 49 -0.13 -3.18 -1.77
N GLU A 50 -0.44 -2.64 -0.60
CA GLU A 50 -1.04 -1.31 -0.54
C GLU A 50 -0.12 -0.40 -1.36
N GLU A 51 -0.70 0.44 -2.22
CA GLU A 51 0.03 1.57 -2.76
C GLU A 51 0.35 2.44 -1.54
N SER A 52 1.54 2.27 -0.94
CA SER A 52 1.88 3.06 0.24
C SER A 52 2.18 4.46 -0.26
N CYS A 53 1.23 5.37 -0.12
CA CYS A 53 1.47 6.78 -0.34
C CYS A 53 2.02 7.33 0.99
N PRO A 54 3.34 7.58 1.14
CA PRO A 54 3.89 7.99 2.43
C PRO A 54 3.27 9.31 2.89
N ALA A 55 2.88 10.16 1.95
CA ALA A 55 2.23 11.44 2.18
C ALA A 55 0.70 11.35 2.37
N ASP A 56 0.07 10.16 2.37
CA ASP A 56 -1.34 10.01 2.77
C ASP A 56 -1.42 9.92 4.29
N LEU A 57 -1.65 11.07 4.93
CA LEU A 57 -1.66 11.20 6.38
C LEU A 57 -3.03 10.90 6.99
N ASN A 58 -4.08 10.88 6.18
CA ASN A 58 -5.44 10.65 6.66
C ASN A 58 -5.91 9.19 6.43
N GLY A 59 -5.20 8.43 5.59
CA GLY A 59 -5.42 7.02 5.31
C GLY A 59 -6.59 6.75 4.34
N ASP A 60 -6.93 7.70 3.47
CA ASP A 60 -8.00 7.55 2.48
C ASP A 60 -7.52 6.92 1.16
N GLY A 61 -6.21 6.67 1.04
CA GLY A 61 -5.57 6.09 -0.14
C GLY A 61 -5.30 7.10 -1.25
N VAL A 62 -5.41 8.41 -1.00
CA VAL A 62 -5.21 9.46 -2.01
C VAL A 62 -4.45 10.66 -1.44
N VAL A 63 -3.23 10.91 -1.94
CA VAL A 63 -2.49 12.14 -1.61
C VAL A 63 -3.17 13.38 -2.21
N ASN A 64 -3.72 14.22 -1.35
CA ASN A 64 -4.40 15.45 -1.74
C ASN A 64 -4.32 16.52 -0.65
N THR A 65 -4.89 17.71 -0.92
CA THR A 65 -4.79 18.87 -0.01
C THR A 65 -5.14 18.57 1.45
N GLN A 66 -5.98 17.57 1.72
CA GLN A 66 -6.31 17.15 3.08
C GLN A 66 -5.08 16.62 3.84
N ASP A 67 -4.17 15.91 3.18
CA ASP A 67 -2.93 15.41 3.79
C ASP A 67 -1.91 16.53 3.98
N PHE A 68 -1.88 17.48 3.05
CA PHE A 68 -1.05 18.68 3.20
C PHE A 68 -1.45 19.49 4.43
N LEU A 69 -2.76 19.60 4.66
CA LEU A 69 -3.29 20.24 5.86
C LEU A 69 -2.98 19.43 7.12
N ALA A 70 -2.99 18.09 7.05
CA ALA A 70 -2.58 17.24 8.16
C ALA A 70 -1.10 17.46 8.52
N PHE A 71 -0.21 17.48 7.52
CA PHE A 71 1.21 17.79 7.69
C PHE A 71 1.41 19.18 8.31
N LEU A 72 0.75 20.21 7.75
CA LEU A 72 0.84 21.57 8.29
C LEU A 72 0.29 21.68 9.72
N GLY A 73 -0.74 20.89 10.06
CA GLY A 73 -1.25 20.78 11.42
C GLY A 73 -0.21 20.23 12.39
N ALA A 74 0.45 19.13 12.02
CA ALA A 74 1.55 18.53 12.78
C ALA A 74 2.72 19.52 12.94
N TRP A 75 3.13 20.17 11.84
CA TRP A 75 4.18 21.18 11.84
C TRP A 75 3.88 22.34 12.78
N SER A 76 2.68 22.90 12.70
CA SER A 76 2.26 24.02 13.56
C SER A 76 2.17 23.62 15.03
N ALA A 77 1.98 22.34 15.34
CA ALA A 77 1.93 21.81 16.69
C ALA A 77 3.33 21.45 17.24
N GLY A 78 4.37 21.41 16.39
CA GLY A 78 5.67 20.85 16.75
C GLY A 78 5.59 19.35 17.05
N ASP A 79 4.65 18.65 16.40
CA ASP A 79 4.47 17.21 16.54
C ASP A 79 5.65 16.48 15.86
N PRO A 80 6.28 15.49 16.51
CA PRO A 80 7.31 14.65 15.89
C PRO A 80 6.89 14.01 14.55
N LEU A 81 5.58 13.89 14.26
CA LEU A 81 5.10 13.48 12.93
C LEU A 81 5.53 14.42 11.79
N ALA A 82 5.92 15.66 12.10
CA ALA A 82 6.45 16.61 11.12
C ALA A 82 7.96 16.49 10.90
N ASP A 83 8.67 15.65 11.67
CA ASP A 83 10.06 15.24 11.41
C ASP A 83 10.04 14.11 10.37
N TRP A 84 10.02 14.50 9.09
CA TRP A 84 9.76 13.62 7.96
C TRP A 84 11.02 12.89 7.50
N ASN A 85 12.19 13.50 7.70
CA ASN A 85 13.46 12.87 7.34
C ASN A 85 14.10 12.09 8.51
N GLU A 86 13.44 12.10 9.68
CA GLU A 86 13.85 11.44 10.92
C GLU A 86 15.23 11.90 11.43
N ASP A 87 15.58 13.17 11.22
CA ASP A 87 16.85 13.76 11.67
C ASP A 87 16.82 14.28 13.11
N GLY A 88 15.63 14.35 13.71
CA GLY A 88 15.39 14.75 15.09
C GLY A 88 15.04 16.23 15.28
N ASP A 89 15.07 17.04 14.23
CA ASP A 89 14.78 18.47 14.27
C ASP A 89 13.72 18.85 13.22
N ILE A 90 12.52 19.28 13.65
CA ILE A 90 11.48 19.77 12.71
C ILE A 90 11.93 21.08 12.07
N ASN A 91 12.32 21.02 10.79
CA ASN A 91 12.88 22.12 10.04
C ASN A 91 12.53 22.04 8.54
N THR A 92 12.97 23.02 7.75
CA THR A 92 12.60 23.10 6.32
C THR A 92 13.01 21.89 5.49
N LEU A 93 13.96 21.07 5.95
CA LEU A 93 14.34 19.82 5.30
C LEU A 93 13.21 18.79 5.35
N ASP A 94 12.44 18.73 6.44
CA ASP A 94 11.27 17.84 6.54
C ASP A 94 10.19 18.23 5.56
N PHE A 95 9.94 19.54 5.43
CA PHE A 95 8.97 20.05 4.47
C PHE A 95 9.36 19.67 3.03
N LEU A 96 10.66 19.72 2.71
CA LEU A 96 11.17 19.33 1.40
C LEU A 96 11.13 17.82 1.17
N ALA A 97 11.43 17.02 2.20
CA ALA A 97 11.31 15.57 2.16
C ALA A 97 9.84 15.16 1.94
N TYR A 98 8.93 15.72 2.72
CA TYR A 98 7.49 15.55 2.57
C TYR A 98 7.01 15.90 1.15
N LEU A 99 7.44 17.05 0.60
CA LEU A 99 7.07 17.43 -0.77
C LEU A 99 7.64 16.49 -1.83
N THR A 100 8.77 15.84 -1.57
CA THR A 100 9.35 14.85 -2.48
C THR A 100 8.45 13.63 -2.56
N ASP A 101 8.00 13.11 -1.40
CA ASP A 101 7.08 11.96 -1.34
C ASP A 101 5.69 12.32 -1.85
N TRP A 102 5.20 13.51 -1.53
CA TRP A 102 3.96 14.05 -2.08
C TRP A 102 3.98 14.10 -3.60
N ALA A 103 5.06 14.59 -4.20
CA ALA A 103 5.20 14.70 -5.65
C ALA A 103 5.38 13.33 -6.32
N ALA A 104 5.93 12.35 -5.61
CA ALA A 104 5.99 10.96 -6.07
C ALA A 104 4.59 10.33 -6.12
N GLY A 105 3.67 10.75 -5.24
CA GLY A 105 2.31 10.24 -5.17
C GLY A 105 2.23 8.82 -4.58
N CYS A 106 1.17 8.11 -4.90
CA CYS A 106 0.99 6.70 -4.53
C CYS A 106 1.77 5.80 -5.51
N LEU A 107 2.50 4.81 -4.98
CA LEU A 107 3.34 3.86 -5.76
C LEU A 107 2.61 2.58 -6.15
#